data_AF-A0A6U1SNZ1-F1
#
_entry.id   AF-A0A6U1SNZ1-F1
#
_cell.length_a   1.000
_cell.length_b   1.000
_cell.length_c   1.000
_cell.angle_alpha   90.00
_cell.angle_beta   90.00
_cell.angle_gamma   90.00
#
_symmetry.space_group_name_H-M   'P 1'
#
loop_
_entity.id
_entity.type
_entity.pdbx_description
1 polymer ?
#
loop_
_entity_poly.entity_id
_entity_poly.type
_entity_poly.pdbx_seq_one_letter_code
_entity_poly.pdbx_strand_id
1 'polypeptide(L)'
;TIVSNLRFVELFCTAEQLRGEAGYAFTNLYGAVQFILDLSLETPSNNLTISPEGFAKGLKECRSKMESKLKELQGGVDKAKDDTPEAFKEIVADIPVREVREARMRGETVDLEWARRRFQKAVEESGASSSSTAAGQDSNEQSEESLLSLPPGFARNYSFLATRPEELRLTDLPQLLEEYRILAKTVEILLGERASRVASERKERMEKAQRMIEENAAAVGMSLENKSSSKSKKQEEEVAVLAQEPQDPQTSGLNDTAASPNVPAGYAPAGDE
;
A
#
# COMPACT_ATOMS: atom_id res chain seq x y z
N THR A 1 15.85 -10.12 7.33
CA THR A 1 15.01 -9.21 6.53
C THR A 1 14.85 -9.67 5.09
N ILE A 2 15.89 -9.89 4.26
CA ILE A 2 15.67 -10.49 2.91
C ILE A 2 15.61 -12.02 2.91
N VAL A 3 16.48 -12.69 3.68
CA VAL A 3 16.51 -14.17 3.79
C VAL A 3 15.19 -14.71 4.34
N SER A 4 14.63 -14.05 5.35
CA SER A 4 13.33 -14.39 5.93
C SER A 4 12.19 -14.28 4.91
N ASN A 5 12.22 -13.24 4.06
CA ASN A 5 11.22 -13.04 3.01
C ASN A 5 11.34 -14.11 1.91
N LEU A 6 12.56 -14.46 1.50
CA LEU A 6 12.77 -15.53 0.54
C LEU A 6 12.30 -16.88 1.08
N ARG A 7 12.59 -17.20 2.35
CA ARG A 7 12.06 -18.39 3.02
C ARG A 7 10.54 -18.37 3.14
N PHE A 8 9.95 -17.21 3.36
CA PHE A 8 8.49 -17.08 3.38
C PHE A 8 7.92 -17.43 2.00
N VAL A 9 8.46 -16.85 0.92
CA VAL A 9 8.03 -17.18 -0.45
C VAL A 9 8.21 -18.67 -0.75
N GLU A 10 9.35 -19.24 -0.38
CA GLU A 10 9.64 -20.68 -0.55
C GLU A 10 8.62 -21.58 0.15
N LEU A 11 8.22 -21.23 1.38
CA LEU A 11 7.33 -22.05 2.20
C LEU A 11 5.84 -21.84 1.91
N PHE A 12 5.45 -20.64 1.47
CA PHE A 12 4.04 -20.25 1.36
C PHE A 12 3.54 -20.08 -0.06
N CYS A 13 4.41 -19.94 -1.08
CA CYS A 13 3.96 -19.90 -2.46
C CYS A 13 3.72 -21.32 -3.00
N THR A 14 2.65 -21.48 -3.78
CA THR A 14 2.39 -22.74 -4.46
C THR A 14 3.33 -22.93 -5.65
N ALA A 15 3.54 -24.18 -6.06
CA ALA A 15 4.37 -24.50 -7.23
C ALA A 15 3.85 -23.82 -8.53
N GLU A 16 2.55 -23.59 -8.62
CA GLU A 16 1.92 -22.89 -9.75
C GLU A 16 2.30 -21.40 -9.77
N GLN A 17 2.36 -20.75 -8.60
CA GLN A 17 2.77 -19.35 -8.48
C GLN A 17 4.26 -19.14 -8.76
N LEU A 18 5.09 -20.16 -8.46
CA LEU A 18 6.52 -20.16 -8.77
C LEU A 18 6.82 -20.76 -10.16
N ARG A 19 5.85 -20.91 -11.04
CA ARG A 19 6.10 -21.42 -12.41
C ARG A 19 6.52 -20.29 -13.36
N GLY A 20 7.33 -20.63 -14.36
CA GLY A 20 7.72 -19.70 -15.43
C GLY A 20 8.64 -18.59 -14.94
N GLU A 21 8.36 -17.35 -15.35
CA GLU A 21 9.21 -16.19 -15.07
C GLU A 21 9.33 -15.88 -13.57
N ALA A 22 8.25 -16.06 -12.80
CA ALA A 22 8.25 -15.82 -11.37
C ALA A 22 9.22 -16.76 -10.63
N GLY A 23 9.21 -18.05 -10.97
CA GLY A 23 10.15 -19.02 -10.42
C GLY A 23 11.59 -18.76 -10.82
N TYR A 24 11.80 -18.38 -12.07
CA TYR A 24 13.14 -18.00 -12.56
C TYR A 24 13.69 -16.78 -11.81
N ALA A 25 12.88 -15.74 -11.64
CA ALA A 25 13.25 -14.55 -10.88
C ALA A 25 13.54 -14.88 -9.40
N PHE A 26 12.69 -15.70 -8.77
CA PHE A 26 12.90 -16.17 -7.40
C PHE A 26 14.22 -16.93 -7.26
N THR A 27 14.51 -17.86 -8.18
CA THR A 27 15.73 -18.67 -8.15
C THR A 27 16.99 -17.81 -8.33
N ASN A 28 16.96 -16.86 -9.26
CA ASN A 28 18.06 -15.91 -9.47
C ASN A 28 18.30 -15.02 -8.25
N LEU A 29 17.22 -14.51 -7.63
CA LEU A 29 17.32 -13.71 -6.42
C LEU A 29 17.84 -14.54 -5.24
N TYR A 30 17.38 -15.78 -5.10
CA TYR A 30 17.85 -16.72 -4.07
C TYR A 30 19.34 -17.00 -4.25
N GLY A 31 19.78 -17.31 -5.47
CA GLY A 31 21.19 -17.52 -5.80
C GLY A 31 22.06 -16.29 -5.53
N ALA A 32 21.59 -15.09 -5.86
CA ALA A 32 22.30 -13.85 -5.57
C ALA A 32 22.45 -13.61 -4.05
N VAL A 33 21.40 -13.85 -3.27
CA VAL A 33 21.47 -13.74 -1.81
C VAL A 33 22.42 -14.77 -1.22
N GLN A 34 22.37 -16.02 -1.70
CA GLN A 34 23.29 -17.07 -1.24
C GLN A 34 24.75 -16.72 -1.58
N PHE A 35 25.01 -16.25 -2.80
CA PHE A 35 26.33 -15.77 -3.19
C PHE A 35 26.85 -14.68 -2.24
N ILE A 36 26.01 -13.70 -1.87
CA ILE A 36 26.39 -12.64 -0.93
C ILE A 36 26.65 -13.18 0.47
N LEU A 37 25.86 -14.16 0.94
CA LEU A 37 26.06 -14.78 2.26
C LEU A 37 27.36 -15.61 2.30
N ASP A 38 27.72 -16.23 1.18
CA ASP A 38 28.93 -17.03 1.04
C ASP A 38 30.19 -16.18 0.81
N LEU A 39 30.05 -14.86 0.63
CA LEU A 39 31.19 -13.91 0.62
C LEU A 39 31.79 -13.80 2.03
N SER A 40 32.62 -14.77 2.38
CA SER A 40 33.44 -14.73 3.59
C SER A 40 34.72 -13.92 3.36
N LEU A 41 35.07 -13.07 4.32
CA LEU A 41 36.37 -12.38 4.34
C LEU A 41 37.52 -13.30 4.77
N GLU A 42 37.20 -14.39 5.49
CA GLU A 42 38.21 -15.26 6.09
C GLU A 42 38.74 -16.31 5.11
N THR A 43 37.94 -16.63 4.10
CA THR A 43 38.29 -17.60 3.07
C THR A 43 38.30 -16.86 1.73
N PRO A 44 39.47 -16.60 1.12
CA PRO A 44 39.53 -15.96 -0.17
C PRO A 44 38.87 -16.88 -1.20
N SER A 45 37.60 -16.63 -1.48
CA SER A 45 36.85 -17.35 -2.50
C SER A 45 37.40 -16.93 -3.85
N ASN A 46 37.89 -17.90 -4.64
CA ASN A 46 38.37 -17.73 -6.02
C ASN A 46 37.33 -17.15 -7.00
N ASN A 47 36.12 -16.86 -6.51
CA ASN A 47 34.99 -16.41 -7.29
C ASN A 47 35.00 -14.89 -7.57
N LEU A 48 35.86 -14.13 -6.88
CA LEU A 48 36.02 -12.70 -7.11
C LEU A 48 37.36 -12.39 -7.78
N THR A 49 37.33 -11.57 -8.82
CA THR A 49 38.54 -10.99 -9.45
C THR A 49 39.20 -9.90 -8.62
N ILE A 50 38.58 -9.48 -7.52
CA ILE A 50 39.06 -8.42 -6.63
C ILE A 50 39.92 -9.06 -5.53
N SER A 51 41.07 -8.46 -5.21
CA SER A 51 41.89 -8.94 -4.10
C SER A 51 41.16 -8.81 -2.76
N PRO A 52 41.44 -9.68 -1.77
CA PRO A 52 40.83 -9.60 -0.44
C PRO A 52 40.97 -8.22 0.22
N GLU A 53 42.13 -7.57 0.05
CA GLU A 53 42.39 -6.23 0.58
C GLU A 53 41.55 -5.17 -0.12
N GLY A 54 41.41 -5.26 -1.45
CA GLY A 54 40.56 -4.37 -2.24
C GLY A 54 39.09 -4.49 -1.84
N PHE A 55 38.61 -5.72 -1.63
CA PHE A 55 37.26 -6.00 -1.18
C PHE A 55 37.01 -5.47 0.24
N ALA A 56 37.91 -5.74 1.18
CA ALA A 56 37.82 -5.24 2.56
C ALA A 56 37.82 -3.71 2.62
N LYS A 57 38.66 -3.06 1.81
CA LYS A 57 38.69 -1.60 1.69
C LYS A 57 37.35 -1.06 1.15
N GLY A 58 36.81 -1.66 0.08
CA GLY A 58 35.51 -1.28 -0.47
C GLY A 58 34.36 -1.41 0.52
N LEU A 59 34.33 -2.49 1.29
CA LEU A 59 33.37 -2.71 2.39
C LEU A 59 33.46 -1.61 3.45
N LYS A 60 34.67 -1.26 3.86
CA LYS A 60 34.91 -0.19 4.84
C LYS A 60 34.43 1.16 4.33
N GLU A 61 34.74 1.51 3.10
CA GLU A 61 34.27 2.75 2.46
C GLU A 61 32.74 2.80 2.34
N CYS A 62 32.12 1.68 2.00
CA CYS A 62 30.66 1.57 1.90
C CYS A 62 30.00 1.79 3.27
N ARG A 63 30.53 1.17 4.34
CA ARG A 63 30.06 1.38 5.72
C ARG A 63 30.20 2.83 6.15
N SER A 64 31.37 3.45 5.93
CA SER A 64 31.58 4.86 6.26
C SER A 64 30.62 5.79 5.51
N LYS A 65 30.35 5.54 4.22
CA LYS A 65 29.36 6.31 3.44
C LYS A 65 27.94 6.13 3.98
N MET A 66 27.56 4.90 4.36
CA MET A 66 26.24 4.62 4.93
C MET A 66 26.07 5.31 6.29
N GLU A 67 27.08 5.27 7.16
CA GLU A 67 27.08 5.98 8.45
C GLU A 67 26.98 7.49 8.27
N SER A 68 27.72 8.08 7.34
CA SER A 68 27.62 9.51 7.04
C SER A 68 26.21 9.89 6.56
N LYS A 69 25.62 9.12 5.64
CA LYS A 69 24.23 9.32 5.20
C LYS A 69 23.23 9.19 6.35
N LEU A 70 23.42 8.21 7.24
CA LEU A 70 22.56 8.03 8.40
C LEU A 70 22.64 9.24 9.34
N LYS A 71 23.85 9.77 9.56
CA LYS A 71 24.08 11.00 10.34
C LYS A 71 23.50 12.25 9.67
N GLU A 72 23.56 12.37 8.36
CA GLU A 72 22.92 13.47 7.62
C GLU A 72 21.39 13.41 7.77
N LEU A 73 20.80 12.21 7.65
CA LEU A 73 19.36 12.01 7.85
C LEU A 73 18.92 12.28 9.29
N GLN A 74 19.75 11.94 10.28
CA GLN A 74 19.46 12.22 11.69
C GLN A 74 19.71 13.70 12.06
N GLY A 75 20.79 14.31 11.55
CA GLY A 75 21.16 15.69 11.81
C GLY A 75 20.30 16.74 11.09
N GLY A 76 19.57 16.34 10.06
CA GLY A 76 18.56 17.18 9.41
C GLY A 76 17.28 17.39 10.23
N VAL A 77 17.03 16.57 11.26
CA VAL A 77 15.81 16.63 12.08
C VAL A 77 15.87 17.74 13.13
N ASP A 78 17.06 18.14 13.58
CA ASP A 78 17.20 19.15 14.65
C ASP A 78 17.21 20.60 14.15
N LYS A 79 17.28 20.83 12.82
CA LYS A 79 17.26 22.19 12.23
C LYS A 79 15.97 22.56 11.49
N ALA A 80 14.98 21.67 11.47
CA ALA A 80 13.66 21.92 10.89
C ALA A 80 12.53 21.63 11.90
N LYS A 81 12.56 22.32 13.05
CA LYS A 81 11.31 22.88 13.60
C LYS A 81 11.02 24.07 12.68
N ASP A 82 10.14 24.01 11.68
CA ASP A 82 8.71 24.24 11.95
C ASP A 82 7.76 23.83 10.80
N ASP A 83 8.23 23.43 9.60
CA ASP A 83 7.31 23.33 8.43
C ASP A 83 7.68 22.22 7.45
N THR A 84 7.77 20.96 7.91
CA THR A 84 7.76 19.82 6.97
C THR A 84 6.58 18.90 7.29
N PRO A 85 5.57 18.76 6.39
CA PRO A 85 4.39 17.95 6.66
C PRO A 85 4.79 16.47 6.82
N GLU A 86 4.35 15.86 7.92
CA GLU A 86 4.65 14.50 8.39
C GLU A 86 4.25 13.35 7.44
N ALA A 87 3.83 13.63 6.20
CA ALA A 87 3.10 12.70 5.36
C ALA A 87 3.93 11.60 4.65
N PHE A 88 5.27 11.57 4.83
CA PHE A 88 6.13 10.60 4.13
C PHE A 88 7.19 9.90 5.00
N LYS A 89 6.91 9.69 6.29
CA LYS A 89 7.48 8.51 6.94
C LYS A 89 6.78 7.31 6.33
N GLU A 90 7.47 6.58 5.46
CA GLU A 90 7.05 5.26 5.02
C GLU A 90 6.82 4.42 6.27
N ILE A 91 5.55 4.28 6.68
CA ILE A 91 5.15 3.48 7.84
C ILE A 91 5.36 2.03 7.43
N VAL A 92 6.60 1.57 7.50
CA VAL A 92 6.91 0.15 7.63
C VAL A 92 6.42 -0.22 9.04
N ALA A 93 5.11 -0.40 9.23
CA ALA A 93 4.66 -0.90 10.53
C ALA A 93 5.14 -2.34 10.62
N ASP A 94 6.04 -2.52 11.56
CA ASP A 94 6.60 -3.81 11.92
C ASP A 94 5.45 -4.61 12.55
N ILE A 95 4.80 -5.49 11.78
CA ILE A 95 3.75 -6.36 12.32
C ILE A 95 4.44 -7.41 13.20
N PRO A 96 4.23 -7.40 14.53
CA PRO A 96 4.92 -8.32 15.40
C PRO A 96 4.48 -9.76 15.10
N VAL A 97 5.46 -10.67 14.97
CA VAL A 97 5.24 -12.10 14.66
C VAL A 97 4.24 -12.78 15.61
N ARG A 98 4.16 -12.29 16.86
CA ARG A 98 3.20 -12.76 17.85
C ARG A 98 1.76 -12.56 17.38
N GLU A 99 1.44 -11.41 16.80
CA GLU A 99 0.08 -11.05 16.37
C GLU A 99 -0.35 -11.88 15.15
N VAL A 100 0.58 -12.17 14.24
CA VAL A 100 0.39 -13.10 13.12
C VAL A 100 0.07 -14.51 13.61
N ARG A 101 0.77 -14.99 14.66
CA ARG A 101 0.50 -16.29 15.27
C ARG A 101 -0.87 -16.31 15.94
N GLU A 102 -1.25 -15.26 16.65
CA GLU A 102 -2.56 -15.15 17.30
C GLU A 102 -3.70 -15.13 16.27
N ALA A 103 -3.53 -14.43 15.14
CA ALA A 103 -4.52 -14.44 14.05
C ALA A 103 -4.72 -15.84 13.45
N ARG A 104 -3.63 -16.59 13.22
CA ARG A 104 -3.73 -17.99 12.77
C ARG A 104 -4.40 -18.89 13.81
N MET A 105 -4.11 -18.71 15.09
CA MET A 105 -4.75 -19.48 16.17
C MET A 105 -6.26 -19.19 16.27
N ARG A 106 -6.71 -18.01 15.82
CA ARG A 106 -8.13 -17.66 15.68
C ARG A 106 -8.78 -18.20 14.41
N GLY A 107 -8.02 -18.86 13.52
CA GLY A 107 -8.51 -19.35 12.23
C GLY A 107 -8.63 -18.27 11.15
N GLU A 108 -8.02 -17.09 11.34
CA GLU A 108 -7.99 -16.05 10.31
C GLU A 108 -6.95 -16.39 9.23
N THR A 109 -7.33 -16.20 7.96
CA THR A 109 -6.38 -16.30 6.84
C THR A 109 -5.47 -15.08 6.83
N VAL A 110 -4.17 -15.29 7.05
CA VAL A 110 -3.16 -14.22 7.05
C VAL A 110 -2.68 -13.97 5.62
N ASP A 111 -3.38 -13.09 4.91
CA ASP A 111 -3.06 -12.63 3.55
C ASP A 111 -2.77 -11.11 3.50
N LEU A 112 -2.63 -10.56 2.28
CA LEU A 112 -2.39 -9.13 2.08
C LEU A 112 -3.55 -8.25 2.56
N GLU A 113 -4.79 -8.76 2.51
CA GLU A 113 -5.96 -8.02 2.98
C GLU A 113 -6.01 -7.96 4.50
N TRP A 114 -5.64 -9.05 5.17
CA TRP A 114 -5.46 -9.09 6.62
C TRP A 114 -4.44 -8.03 7.08
N ALA A 115 -3.28 -7.98 6.43
CA ALA A 115 -2.25 -6.99 6.75
C ALA A 115 -2.80 -5.57 6.56
N ARG A 116 -3.45 -5.28 5.42
CA ARG A 116 -4.02 -3.95 5.14
C ARG A 116 -5.08 -3.53 6.17
N ARG A 117 -5.98 -4.43 6.57
CA ARG A 117 -6.98 -4.18 7.63
C ARG A 117 -6.32 -3.89 8.97
N ARG A 118 -5.26 -4.63 9.32
CA ARG A 118 -4.54 -4.41 10.57
C ARG A 118 -3.89 -3.03 10.62
N PHE A 119 -3.27 -2.60 9.51
CA PHE A 119 -2.69 -1.27 9.38
C PHE A 119 -3.73 -0.16 9.53
N GLN A 120 -4.89 -0.29 8.87
CA GLN A 120 -5.98 0.70 9.02
C GLN A 120 -6.44 0.81 10.47
N LYS A 121 -6.65 -0.33 11.13
CA LYS A 121 -7.02 -0.38 12.55
C LYS A 121 -5.97 0.27 13.45
N ALA A 122 -4.67 0.06 13.16
CA ALA A 122 -3.58 0.69 13.91
C ALA A 122 -3.60 2.21 13.79
N VAL A 123 -3.88 2.74 12.58
CA VAL A 123 -3.97 4.18 12.32
C VAL A 123 -5.17 4.79 13.07
N GLU A 124 -6.31 4.11 13.05
CA GLU A 124 -7.51 4.51 13.80
C GLU A 124 -7.28 4.51 15.31
N GLU A 125 -6.64 3.46 15.85
CA GLU A 125 -6.30 3.34 17.27
C GLU A 125 -5.25 4.36 17.72
N SER A 126 -4.34 4.78 16.82
CA SER A 126 -3.32 5.79 17.13
C SER A 126 -3.84 7.23 17.20
N GLY A 127 -5.12 7.47 16.91
CA GLY A 127 -5.75 8.79 17.08
C GLY A 127 -5.22 9.88 16.13
N ALA A 128 -4.48 9.51 15.08
CA ALA A 128 -3.99 10.44 14.07
C ALA A 128 -5.12 10.81 13.10
N SER A 129 -6.09 11.61 13.55
CA SER A 129 -7.07 12.24 12.66
C SER A 129 -6.35 13.18 11.70
N SER A 130 -6.15 12.75 10.47
CA SER A 130 -5.54 13.54 9.40
C SER A 130 -6.54 14.59 8.90
N SER A 131 -6.57 15.76 9.55
CA SER A 131 -7.22 16.94 8.99
C SER A 131 -6.22 17.68 8.10
N SER A 132 -6.35 17.56 6.77
CA SER A 132 -5.65 18.45 5.85
C SER A 132 -6.63 18.98 4.80
N THR A 133 -6.99 20.24 4.98
CA THR A 133 -7.74 21.11 4.09
C THR A 133 -6.96 21.47 2.82
N ALA A 134 -7.73 21.71 1.76
CA ALA A 134 -7.36 22.03 0.39
C ALA A 134 -6.68 23.40 0.16
N ALA A 135 -5.94 23.55 -0.94
CA ALA A 135 -5.92 24.75 -1.81
C ALA A 135 -5.04 24.59 -3.08
N GLY A 136 -5.58 24.99 -4.25
CA GLY A 136 -4.87 25.43 -5.48
C GLY A 136 -4.89 24.43 -6.65
N GLN A 137 -5.79 24.50 -7.65
CA GLN A 137 -5.79 25.39 -8.86
C GLN A 137 -4.45 25.32 -9.66
N ASP A 138 -4.39 25.20 -10.99
CA ASP A 138 -5.39 25.32 -12.05
C ASP A 138 -4.81 24.82 -13.41
N SER A 139 -5.71 24.28 -14.25
CA SER A 139 -5.75 24.30 -15.73
C SER A 139 -4.47 24.23 -16.59
N ASN A 140 -4.25 23.08 -17.25
CA ASN A 140 -3.60 22.99 -18.58
C ASN A 140 -4.05 21.72 -19.35
N GLU A 141 -5.30 21.68 -19.81
CA GLU A 141 -5.92 20.50 -20.49
C GLU A 141 -5.96 20.61 -22.03
N GLN A 142 -5.02 21.33 -22.66
CA GLN A 142 -4.96 21.42 -24.13
C GLN A 142 -3.56 21.12 -24.67
N SER A 143 -3.07 19.88 -24.51
CA SER A 143 -2.06 19.30 -25.44
C SER A 143 -1.69 17.81 -25.19
N GLU A 144 -2.48 16.99 -24.49
CA GLU A 144 -2.02 15.62 -24.17
C GLU A 144 -2.24 14.59 -25.30
N GLU A 145 -3.11 14.87 -26.28
CA GLU A 145 -3.41 13.88 -27.33
C GLU A 145 -2.29 13.67 -28.36
N SER A 146 -1.25 14.53 -28.40
CA SER A 146 -0.12 14.36 -29.31
C SER A 146 1.08 13.63 -28.72
N LEU A 147 1.11 13.35 -27.41
CA LEU A 147 2.25 12.67 -26.75
C LEU A 147 2.13 11.14 -26.72
N LEU A 148 0.96 10.59 -27.06
CA LEU A 148 0.72 9.14 -27.08
C LEU A 148 1.08 8.46 -28.41
N SER A 149 1.45 9.23 -29.43
CA SER A 149 1.91 8.65 -30.68
C SER A 149 3.35 8.17 -30.50
N LEU A 150 3.55 6.85 -30.62
CA LEU A 150 4.88 6.26 -30.77
C LEU A 150 5.67 7.09 -31.80
N PRO A 151 6.98 7.31 -31.58
CA PRO A 151 7.76 8.20 -32.44
C PRO A 151 7.56 7.82 -33.91
N PRO A 152 7.31 8.79 -34.80
CA PRO A 152 7.04 8.52 -36.21
C PRO A 152 8.19 7.69 -36.79
N GLY A 153 7.85 6.53 -37.36
CA GLY A 153 8.83 5.55 -37.82
C GLY A 153 9.14 4.41 -36.85
N PHE A 154 8.40 4.27 -35.74
CA PHE A 154 8.42 3.06 -34.92
C PHE A 154 7.83 1.86 -35.68
N ALA A 155 8.61 1.30 -36.60
CA ALA A 155 8.34 0.00 -37.18
C ALA A 155 9.02 -1.06 -36.30
N ARG A 156 8.28 -2.10 -35.91
CA ARG A 156 8.78 -3.22 -35.08
C ARG A 156 9.84 -4.10 -35.78
N ASN A 157 10.35 -3.67 -36.92
CA ASN A 157 11.28 -4.45 -37.72
C ASN A 157 12.71 -4.01 -37.37
N TYR A 158 13.18 -4.45 -36.21
CA TYR A 158 14.59 -4.30 -35.82
C TYR A 158 15.42 -5.33 -36.56
N SER A 159 16.28 -4.87 -37.46
CA SER A 159 17.06 -5.78 -38.31
C SER A 159 18.18 -6.48 -37.52
N PHE A 160 18.62 -5.90 -36.40
CA PHE A 160 19.75 -6.43 -35.62
C PHE A 160 19.38 -7.23 -34.37
N LEU A 161 18.11 -7.27 -33.95
CA LEU A 161 17.71 -8.02 -32.74
C LEU A 161 17.90 -9.54 -32.88
N ALA A 162 17.78 -10.07 -34.10
CA ALA A 162 17.95 -11.50 -34.39
C ALA A 162 19.33 -11.85 -34.95
N THR A 163 20.14 -10.84 -35.28
CA THR A 163 21.46 -11.01 -35.91
C THR A 163 22.47 -11.46 -34.87
N ARG A 164 23.30 -12.45 -35.23
CA ARG A 164 24.34 -12.93 -34.31
C ARG A 164 25.47 -11.90 -34.19
N PRO A 165 26.12 -11.76 -33.04
CA PRO A 165 27.22 -10.79 -32.85
C PRO A 165 28.35 -10.95 -33.86
N GLU A 166 28.62 -12.20 -34.31
CA GLU A 166 29.68 -12.53 -35.26
C GLU A 166 29.36 -12.08 -36.70
N GLU A 167 28.09 -11.81 -36.99
CA GLU A 167 27.61 -11.40 -38.32
C GLU A 167 27.60 -9.87 -38.49
N LEU A 168 27.80 -9.11 -37.41
CA LEU A 168 27.83 -7.65 -37.42
C LEU A 168 29.14 -7.14 -38.02
N ARG A 169 29.05 -6.36 -39.11
CA ARG A 169 30.20 -5.69 -39.71
C ARG A 169 30.32 -4.26 -39.16
N LEU A 170 31.54 -3.71 -39.19
CA LEU A 170 31.77 -2.31 -38.83
C LEU A 170 30.95 -1.31 -39.67
N THR A 171 30.57 -1.71 -40.89
CA THR A 171 29.70 -0.93 -41.77
C THR A 171 28.27 -0.81 -41.25
N ASP A 172 27.83 -1.75 -40.42
CA ASP A 172 26.45 -1.84 -39.93
C ASP A 172 26.28 -1.04 -38.62
N LEU A 173 27.39 -0.66 -38.00
CA LEU A 173 27.43 0.04 -36.72
C LEU A 173 26.58 1.32 -36.68
N PRO A 174 26.58 2.20 -37.71
CA PRO A 174 25.72 3.38 -37.70
C PRO A 174 24.23 3.05 -37.65
N GLN A 175 23.79 2.02 -38.37
CA GLN A 175 22.38 1.61 -38.41
C GLN A 175 21.97 0.93 -37.09
N LEU A 176 22.84 0.10 -36.52
CA LEU A 176 22.64 -0.51 -35.22
C LEU A 176 22.48 0.53 -34.11
N LEU A 177 23.32 1.57 -34.12
CA LEU A 177 23.23 2.66 -33.14
C LEU A 177 21.94 3.46 -33.28
N GLU A 178 21.43 3.66 -34.50
CA GLU A 178 20.14 4.32 -34.71
C GLU A 178 18.97 3.46 -34.20
N GLU A 179 18.97 2.15 -34.48
CA GLU A 179 17.96 1.22 -33.94
C GLU A 179 17.97 1.21 -32.40
N TYR A 180 19.16 1.18 -31.80
CA TYR A 180 19.32 1.25 -30.35
C TYR A 180 18.81 2.58 -29.78
N ARG A 181 19.13 3.71 -30.43
CA ARG A 181 18.66 5.04 -30.02
C ARG A 181 17.13 5.13 -30.06
N ILE A 182 16.50 4.60 -31.12
CA ILE A 182 15.04 4.55 -31.23
C ILE A 182 14.46 3.68 -30.10
N LEU A 183 15.04 2.50 -29.86
CA LEU A 183 14.58 1.59 -28.80
C LEU A 183 14.69 2.25 -27.42
N ALA A 184 15.83 2.87 -27.10
CA ALA A 184 16.03 3.57 -25.84
C ALA A 184 14.99 4.69 -25.65
N LYS A 185 14.77 5.52 -26.68
CA LYS A 185 13.76 6.58 -26.64
C LYS A 185 12.35 6.03 -26.44
N THR A 186 11.99 4.93 -27.10
CA THR A 186 10.68 4.30 -26.89
C THR A 186 10.53 3.76 -25.47
N VAL A 187 11.57 3.14 -24.90
CA VAL A 187 11.53 2.66 -23.51
C VAL A 187 11.35 3.82 -22.54
N GLU A 188 12.05 4.94 -22.75
CA GLU A 188 11.86 6.16 -21.94
C GLU A 188 10.42 6.69 -22.01
N ILE A 189 9.83 6.73 -23.21
CA ILE A 189 8.43 7.15 -23.39
C ILE A 189 7.49 6.20 -22.65
N LEU A 190 7.64 4.88 -22.80
CA LEU A 190 6.80 3.89 -22.14
C LEU A 190 6.95 3.91 -20.61
N LEU A 191 8.15 4.18 -20.09
CA LEU A 191 8.37 4.37 -18.66
C LEU A 191 7.68 5.64 -18.14
N GLY A 192 7.75 6.73 -18.90
CA GLY A 192 7.02 7.97 -18.61
C GLY A 192 5.52 7.77 -18.60
N GLU A 193 4.98 7.06 -19.60
CA GLU A 193 3.56 6.72 -19.70
C GLU A 193 3.11 5.86 -18.51
N ARG A 194 3.88 4.83 -18.16
CA ARG A 194 3.59 3.99 -16.99
C ARG A 194 3.57 4.81 -15.70
N ALA A 195 4.53 5.70 -15.51
CA ALA A 195 4.58 6.57 -14.34
C ALA A 195 3.37 7.52 -14.29
N SER A 196 3.01 8.12 -15.43
CA SER A 196 1.82 8.98 -15.56
C SER A 196 0.53 8.21 -15.25
N ARG A 197 0.39 6.99 -15.78
CA ARG A 197 -0.77 6.13 -15.51
C ARG A 197 -0.90 5.78 -14.02
N VAL A 198 0.19 5.39 -13.37
CA VAL A 198 0.19 5.11 -11.92
C VAL A 198 -0.19 6.36 -11.11
N ALA A 199 0.30 7.53 -11.51
CA ALA A 199 -0.06 8.79 -10.86
C ALA A 199 -1.54 9.13 -11.05
N SER A 200 -2.07 8.95 -12.27
CA SER A 200 -3.48 9.15 -12.59
C SER A 200 -4.40 8.19 -11.82
N GLU A 201 -4.08 6.90 -11.78
CA GLU A 201 -4.82 5.92 -10.98
C GLU A 201 -4.79 6.26 -9.48
N ARG A 202 -3.67 6.77 -8.98
CA ARG A 202 -3.57 7.24 -7.59
C ARG A 202 -4.47 8.45 -7.36
N LYS A 203 -4.46 9.41 -8.28
CA LYS A 203 -5.34 10.61 -8.22
C LYS A 203 -6.81 10.19 -8.23
N GLU A 204 -7.22 9.32 -9.15
CA GLU A 204 -8.60 8.82 -9.25
C GLU A 204 -9.04 8.10 -7.96
N ARG A 205 -8.16 7.27 -7.36
CA ARG A 205 -8.45 6.63 -6.06
C ARG A 205 -8.64 7.65 -4.94
N MET A 206 -7.83 8.71 -4.90
CA MET A 206 -7.97 9.78 -3.91
C MET A 206 -9.26 10.58 -4.11
N GLU A 207 -9.61 10.92 -5.35
CA GLU A 207 -10.86 11.62 -5.68
C GLU A 207 -12.09 10.79 -5.31
N LYS A 208 -12.07 9.48 -5.59
CA LYS A 208 -13.14 8.57 -5.18
C LYS A 208 -13.25 8.48 -3.66
N ALA A 209 -12.12 8.42 -2.95
CA ALA A 209 -12.10 8.41 -1.49
C ALA A 209 -12.66 9.73 -0.92
N GLN A 210 -12.27 10.87 -1.49
CA GLN A 210 -12.79 12.18 -1.10
C GLN A 210 -14.30 12.27 -1.32
N ARG A 211 -14.79 11.84 -2.49
CA ARG A 211 -16.23 11.83 -2.79
C ARG A 211 -17.03 11.01 -1.79
N MET A 212 -16.53 9.82 -1.40
CA MET A 212 -17.17 9.01 -0.37
C MET A 212 -17.20 9.71 1.00
N ILE A 213 -16.15 10.45 1.36
CA ILE A 213 -16.13 11.23 2.61
C ILE A 213 -17.15 12.36 2.56
N GLU A 214 -17.24 13.09 1.44
CA GLU A 214 -18.22 14.18 1.25
C GLU A 214 -19.67 13.67 1.30
N GLU A 215 -19.95 12.55 0.64
CA GLU A 215 -21.27 11.89 0.67
C GLU A 215 -21.64 11.46 2.11
N ASN A 216 -20.70 10.85 2.82
CA ASN A 216 -20.90 10.44 4.22
C ASN A 216 -21.11 11.66 5.14
N ALA A 217 -20.35 12.73 4.95
CA ALA A 217 -20.51 13.97 5.71
C ALA A 217 -21.87 14.62 5.47
N ALA A 218 -22.34 14.65 4.22
CA ALA A 218 -23.66 15.14 3.86
C ALA A 218 -24.78 14.30 4.51
N ALA A 219 -24.66 12.97 4.49
CA ALA A 219 -25.63 12.07 5.12
C ALA A 219 -25.71 12.27 6.64
N VAL A 220 -24.56 12.47 7.32
CA VAL A 220 -24.51 12.79 8.75
C VAL A 220 -25.16 14.14 9.04
N GLY A 221 -24.91 15.15 8.20
CA GLY A 221 -25.54 16.47 8.29
C GLY A 221 -27.06 16.41 8.24
N MET A 222 -27.63 15.70 7.26
CA MET A 222 -29.08 15.52 7.14
C MET A 222 -29.69 14.75 8.33
N SER A 223 -28.96 13.77 8.88
CA SER A 223 -29.41 13.03 10.07
C SER A 223 -29.51 13.93 11.31
N LEU A 224 -28.58 14.88 11.47
CA LEU A 224 -28.58 15.83 12.58
C LEU A 224 -29.73 16.84 12.46
N GLU A 225 -30.04 17.31 11.26
CA GLU A 225 -31.14 18.24 11.01
C GLU A 225 -32.52 17.59 11.31
N ASN A 226 -32.71 16.33 10.89
CA ASN A 226 -33.92 15.56 11.19
C ASN A 226 -34.11 15.26 12.69
N LYS A 227 -33.02 15.03 13.43
CA LYS A 227 -33.08 14.84 14.90
C LYS A 227 -33.43 16.14 15.62
N SER A 228 -32.95 17.28 15.10
CA SER A 228 -33.21 18.60 15.68
C SER A 228 -34.69 18.99 15.56
N SER A 229 -35.29 18.79 14.39
CA SER A 229 -36.72 19.07 14.16
C SER A 229 -37.66 18.17 14.98
N SER A 230 -37.27 16.91 15.19
CA SER A 230 -38.04 15.95 16.02
C SER A 230 -38.01 16.34 17.51
N LYS A 231 -36.90 16.88 18.00
CA LYS A 231 -36.76 17.30 19.40
C LYS A 231 -37.58 18.55 19.70
N SER A 232 -37.63 19.52 18.78
CA SER A 232 -38.46 20.73 18.93
C SER A 232 -39.95 20.41 18.96
N LYS A 233 -40.43 19.52 18.08
CA LYS A 233 -41.85 19.09 18.10
C LYS A 233 -42.24 18.41 19.42
N LYS A 234 -41.35 17.56 19.95
CA LYS A 234 -41.62 16.86 21.21
C LYS A 234 -41.65 17.81 22.41
N GLN A 235 -40.80 18.84 22.43
CA GLN A 235 -40.85 19.87 23.46
C GLN A 235 -42.10 20.74 23.35
N GLU A 236 -42.56 21.07 22.14
CA GLU A 236 -43.79 21.83 21.93
C GLU A 236 -45.05 21.04 22.36
N GLU A 237 -45.06 19.72 22.11
CA GLU A 237 -46.13 18.81 22.54
C GLU A 237 -46.11 18.58 24.07
N GLU A 238 -44.93 18.45 24.69
CA GLU A 238 -44.79 18.29 26.15
C GLU A 238 -45.20 19.57 26.90
N VAL A 239 -44.93 20.75 26.35
CA VAL A 239 -45.41 22.03 26.90
C VAL A 239 -46.93 22.17 26.73
N ALA A 240 -47.52 21.66 25.64
CA ALA A 240 -48.97 21.65 25.45
C ALA A 240 -49.69 20.70 26.43
N VAL A 241 -49.08 19.56 26.77
CA VAL A 241 -49.63 18.59 27.74
C VAL A 241 -49.57 19.15 29.17
N LEU A 242 -48.54 19.94 29.52
CA LEU A 242 -48.46 20.57 30.84
C LEU A 242 -49.48 21.71 31.07
N ALA A 243 -50.16 22.18 30.02
CA ALA A 243 -51.23 23.18 30.11
C ALA A 243 -52.63 22.55 30.28
N GLN A 244 -52.75 21.22 30.31
CA GLN A 244 -53.98 20.54 30.68
C GLN A 244 -54.00 20.22 32.18
N GLU A 245 -54.96 20.84 32.86
CA GLU A 245 -55.25 20.70 34.29
C GLU A 245 -55.50 19.23 34.68
N PRO A 246 -54.96 18.74 35.81
CA PRO A 246 -55.03 17.34 36.19
C PRO A 246 -56.46 16.95 36.57
N GLN A 247 -57.07 16.05 35.79
CA GLN A 247 -58.23 15.28 36.25
C GLN A 247 -57.75 13.99 36.93
N ASP A 248 -58.16 13.83 38.19
CA ASP A 248 -57.88 12.68 39.05
C ASP A 248 -58.31 11.35 38.38
N PRO A 249 -57.40 10.37 38.23
CA PRO A 249 -57.79 9.04 37.82
C PRO A 249 -58.17 8.21 39.05
N GLN A 250 -59.43 7.78 39.08
CA GLN A 250 -59.91 6.77 40.02
C GLN A 250 -59.18 5.44 39.84
N THR A 251 -58.77 4.89 40.98
CA THR A 251 -58.19 3.56 41.17
C THR A 251 -59.22 2.46 40.95
N SER A 252 -58.95 1.48 40.07
CA SER A 252 -59.55 0.14 40.15
C SER A 252 -58.87 -0.90 39.25
N GLY A 253 -58.57 -2.05 39.84
CA GLY A 253 -58.43 -3.35 39.15
C GLY A 253 -56.99 -3.73 38.79
N LEU A 254 -56.25 -4.50 39.62
CA LEU A 254 -56.29 -5.97 39.68
C LEU A 254 -56.37 -6.64 38.30
N ASN A 255 -55.25 -7.21 37.83
CA ASN A 255 -55.22 -8.59 37.36
C ASN A 255 -53.80 -9.12 37.19
N ASP A 256 -53.64 -10.33 37.72
CA ASP A 256 -52.53 -11.25 37.66
C ASP A 256 -52.16 -11.71 36.23
N THR A 257 -50.98 -12.32 36.13
CA THR A 257 -50.71 -13.65 35.51
C THR A 257 -49.65 -13.68 34.38
N ALA A 258 -48.73 -14.65 34.54
CA ALA A 258 -47.87 -15.34 33.56
C ALA A 258 -46.69 -14.55 32.94
N ALA A 259 -45.44 -14.88 33.27
CA ALA A 259 -44.66 -16.07 32.87
C ALA A 259 -44.23 -16.08 31.40
N SER A 260 -42.95 -15.78 31.13
CA SER A 260 -42.00 -16.74 30.51
C SER A 260 -40.73 -16.04 30.00
N PRO A 261 -39.53 -16.48 30.41
CA PRO A 261 -38.28 -16.12 29.78
C PRO A 261 -38.06 -17.01 28.55
N ASN A 262 -37.91 -16.42 27.35
CA ASN A 262 -37.51 -17.17 26.16
C ASN A 262 -36.05 -16.85 25.83
N VAL A 263 -35.17 -17.74 26.28
CA VAL A 263 -33.78 -17.86 25.83
C VAL A 263 -33.76 -18.92 24.73
N PRO A 264 -33.31 -18.62 23.50
CA PRO A 264 -32.86 -19.67 22.60
C PRO A 264 -31.37 -19.89 22.82
N ALA A 265 -31.07 -21.01 23.47
CA ALA A 265 -29.77 -21.66 23.42
C ALA A 265 -29.64 -22.47 22.12
N GLY A 266 -28.43 -22.48 21.55
CA GLY A 266 -27.92 -23.60 20.78
C GLY A 266 -28.01 -23.46 19.26
N TYR A 267 -26.85 -23.32 18.62
CA TYR A 267 -26.47 -24.23 17.53
C TYR A 267 -24.94 -24.34 17.48
N ALA A 268 -24.46 -25.55 17.77
CA ALA A 268 -23.12 -26.03 17.48
C ALA A 268 -23.28 -27.27 16.60
N PRO A 269 -22.47 -27.41 15.54
CA PRO A 269 -22.01 -28.71 15.05
C PRO A 269 -20.47 -28.78 15.22
N ALA A 270 -19.90 -29.79 15.88
CA ALA A 270 -19.56 -31.10 15.27
C ALA A 270 -18.94 -30.88 13.88
N GLY A 271 -17.63 -30.90 13.70
CA GLY A 271 -16.80 -32.09 13.86
C GLY A 271 -16.82 -32.84 12.53
N ASP A 272 -15.75 -32.75 11.76
CA ASP A 272 -15.40 -33.71 10.72
C ASP A 272 -13.88 -33.90 10.73
N GLU A 273 -13.52 -35.17 10.48
CA GLU A 273 -12.23 -35.86 10.63
C GLU A 273 -11.10 -35.36 9.70
#